data_AF-A0A432FRP0-F1
#
_entry.id   AF-A0A432FRP0-F1
#
_cell.length_a   1.000
_cell.length_b   1.000
_cell.length_c   1.000
_cell.angle_alpha   90.00
_cell.angle_beta   90.00
_cell.angle_gamma   90.00
#
_symmetry.space_group_name_H-M   'P 1'
#
loop_
_entity.id
_entity.type
_entity.pdbx_description
1 polymer ?
#
loop_
_entity_poly.entity_id
_entity_poly.type
_entity_poly.pdbx_seq_one_letter_code
_entity_poly.pdbx_strand_id
1 'polypeptide(L)' 'MAVPVAPPDTLSSLESEVDEVVALMAPPAFAAVGQWYIDFGQTSDSEVRELLQKAWGKSA' A
#
# COMPACT_ATOMS: atom_id res chain seq x y z
N MET A 1 -5.76 7.43 -4.97
CA MET A 1 -4.74 6.51 -4.44
C MET A 1 -4.73 6.60 -2.92
N ALA A 2 -4.65 5.47 -2.22
CA ALA A 2 -4.55 5.44 -0.76
C ALA A 2 -3.42 4.49 -0.31
N VAL A 3 -2.59 4.94 0.64
CA VAL A 3 -1.47 4.16 1.19
C VAL A 3 -1.32 4.40 2.70
N PRO A 4 -0.83 3.41 3.48
CA PRO A 4 -0.60 3.64 4.91
C PRO A 4 0.54 4.63 5.19
N VAL A 5 1.65 4.53 4.46
CA VAL A 5 2.82 5.37 4.64
C VAL A 5 3.57 5.56 3.32
N ALA A 6 4.06 6.77 3.06
CA ALA A 6 4.90 7.06 1.89
C ALA A 6 5.86 8.24 2.15
N PRO A 7 6.96 8.34 1.39
CA PRO A 7 7.80 9.55 1.36
C PRO A 7 7.01 10.80 0.90
N PRO A 8 7.21 11.98 1.51
CA PRO A 8 6.51 13.21 1.13
C PRO A 8 6.70 13.63 -0.35
N ASP A 9 7.89 13.42 -0.89
CA ASP A 9 8.23 13.70 -2.29
C ASP A 9 7.49 12.78 -3.27
N THR A 10 7.34 11.50 -2.92
CA THR A 10 6.52 10.54 -3.69
C THR A 10 5.03 10.92 -3.67
N LEU A 11 4.51 11.40 -2.54
CA LEU A 11 3.12 11.87 -2.49
C LEU A 11 2.93 13.08 -3.42
N SER A 12 3.85 14.04 -3.35
CA SER A 12 3.82 15.26 -4.16
C SER A 12 3.89 14.95 -5.67
N SER A 13 4.67 13.94 -6.08
CA SER A 13 4.75 13.55 -7.49
C SER A 13 3.51 12.81 -7.99
N LEU A 14 2.76 12.17 -7.10
CA LEU A 14 1.56 11.40 -7.45
C LEU A 14 0.29 12.26 -7.47
N GLU A 15 0.28 13.44 -6.83
CA GLU A 15 -0.87 14.36 -6.85
C GLU A 15 -1.31 14.77 -8.26
N SER A 16 -0.40 14.77 -9.25
CA SER A 16 -0.76 15.07 -10.64
C SER A 16 -1.29 13.88 -11.44
N GLU A 17 -1.12 12.66 -10.95
CA GLU A 17 -1.41 11.42 -11.68
C GLU A 17 -2.75 10.77 -11.26
N VAL A 18 -3.33 11.22 -10.14
CA VAL A 18 -4.57 10.66 -9.58
C VAL A 18 -5.49 11.76 -9.07
N ASP A 19 -6.79 11.50 -9.02
CA ASP A 19 -7.77 12.48 -8.54
C ASP A 19 -7.57 12.88 -7.07
N GLU A 20 -7.12 11.94 -6.23
CA GLU A 20 -6.93 12.15 -4.80
C GLU A 20 -5.80 11.26 -4.27
N VAL A 21 -4.98 11.80 -3.38
CA VAL A 21 -3.94 11.07 -2.63
C VAL A 21 -4.26 11.10 -1.14
N VAL A 22 -4.35 9.92 -0.52
CA VAL A 22 -4.56 9.76 0.93
C VAL A 22 -3.44 8.95 1.55
N ALA A 23 -2.70 9.54 2.48
CA ALA A 23 -1.67 8.86 3.25
C ALA A 23 -1.91 9.04 4.75
N LEU A 24 -1.84 7.95 5.54
CA LEU A 24 -1.98 8.07 7.00
C LEU A 24 -0.73 8.72 7.62
N MET A 25 0.45 8.47 7.04
CA MET A 25 1.72 9.03 7.49
C MET A 25 2.63 9.40 6.32
N ALA A 26 3.30 10.56 6.42
CA ALA A 26 4.28 11.04 5.46
C ALA A 26 5.57 11.50 6.17
N PRO A 27 6.38 10.57 6.70
CA PRO A 27 7.54 10.91 7.51
C PRO A 27 8.70 11.43 6.63
N PRO A 28 9.37 12.53 6.99
CA PRO A 28 10.46 13.11 6.19
C PRO A 28 11.72 12.23 6.15
N ALA A 29 11.94 11.39 7.17
CA ALA A 29 12.97 10.37 7.20
C ALA A 29 12.37 9.01 6.84
N PHE A 30 12.42 8.67 5.55
CA PHE A 30 11.86 7.42 5.02
C PHE A 30 12.96 6.55 4.42
N ALA A 31 13.40 5.51 5.15
CA ALA A 31 14.45 4.60 4.67
C ALA A 31 13.87 3.40 3.91
N ALA A 32 12.81 2.80 4.43
CA ALA A 32 12.17 1.62 3.83
C ALA A 32 10.69 1.54 4.24
N VAL A 33 9.88 0.80 3.48
CA VAL A 33 8.47 0.56 3.84
C VAL A 33 8.37 -0.30 5.10
N GLY A 34 9.16 -1.37 5.19
CA GLY A 34 9.06 -2.36 6.26
C GLY A 34 9.37 -1.84 7.66
N GLN A 35 10.11 -0.73 7.80
CA GLN A 35 10.40 -0.14 9.12
C GLN A 35 9.14 0.33 9.87
N TRP A 36 8.03 0.52 9.14
CA TRP A 36 6.76 1.00 9.68
C TRP A 36 5.79 -0.13 10.06
N TYR A 37 6.19 -1.39 9.88
CA TYR A 37 5.38 -2.56 10.19
C TYR A 37 6.07 -3.42 11.23
N ILE A 38 5.33 -3.80 12.29
CA ILE A 38 5.82 -4.76 13.30
C ILE A 38 6.05 -6.13 12.65
N ASP A 39 5.15 -6.52 11.74
CA ASP A 39 5.27 -7.70 10.90
C ASP A 39 5.32 -7.28 9.43
N PHE A 40 6.47 -7.51 8.80
CA PHE A 40 6.70 -7.25 7.39
C PHE A 40 7.12 -8.54 6.66
N GLY A 41 6.52 -9.66 7.07
CA GLY A 41 6.69 -10.95 6.41
C GLY A 41 6.25 -10.91 4.94
N GLN A 42 6.88 -11.74 4.12
CA GLN A 42 6.51 -11.89 2.71
C GLN A 42 5.09 -12.46 2.59
N THR A 43 4.21 -11.78 1.86
CA THR A 43 2.95 -12.37 1.40
C THR A 43 3.23 -13.39 0.30
N SER A 44 2.80 -14.64 0.51
CA SER A 44 3.08 -15.73 -0.43
C SER A 44 2.19 -15.68 -1.68
N ASP A 45 2.67 -16.20 -2.81
CA ASP A 45 1.86 -16.33 -4.03
C ASP A 45 0.57 -17.13 -3.80
N SER A 46 0.61 -18.16 -2.95
CA SER A 46 -0.56 -18.95 -2.58
C SER A 46 -1.62 -18.13 -1.85
N GLU A 47 -1.19 -17.29 -0.90
CA GLU A 47 -2.08 -16.40 -0.15
C GLU A 47 -2.73 -15.36 -1.07
N VAL A 48 -1.94 -14.75 -1.96
CA VAL A 48 -2.45 -13.80 -2.96
C VAL A 48 -3.53 -14.46 -3.83
N ARG A 49 -3.27 -15.66 -4.37
CA ARG A 49 -4.24 -16.40 -5.20
C ARG A 49 -5.51 -16.72 -4.44
N GLU A 50 -5.40 -17.15 -3.18
CA GLU A 50 -6.56 -17.47 -2.35
C GLU A 50 -7.43 -16.22 -2.07
N LEU A 51 -6.81 -15.09 -1.73
CA LEU A 51 -7.51 -13.83 -1.49
C LEU A 51 -8.25 -13.34 -2.74
N LEU A 52 -7.59 -13.40 -3.90
CA LEU A 52 -8.20 -13.06 -5.18
C LEU A 52 -9.39 -13.97 -5.52
N GLN A 53 -9.25 -15.28 -5.32
CA GLN A 53 -10.34 -16.24 -5.54
C GLN A 53 -11.53 -15.96 -4.60
N LYS A 54 -11.27 -15.63 -3.32
CA LYS A 54 -12.33 -15.27 -2.37
C LYS A 54 -13.05 -13.98 -2.76
N ALA A 55 -12.30 -12.97 -3.24
CA ALA A 55 -12.85 -11.69 -3.67
C ALA A 55 -13.74 -11.85 -4.92
N TRP A 56 -13.31 -12.65 -5.89
CA TRP A 56 -14.07 -12.87 -7.13
C TRP A 56 -15.18 -13.93 -6.99
N GLY A 57 -15.03 -14.90 -6.10
CA GLY A 57 -16.01 -15.98 -5.86
C GLY A 57 -17.25 -15.57 -5.08
N LYS A 58 -17.31 -14.34 -4.54
CA LYS A 58 -18.50 -13.75 -3.90
C LYS A 58 -19.37 -12.93 -4.87
N SER A 59 -19.06 -12.93 -6.17
CA SER A 59 -19.91 -12.39 -7.21
C SER A 59 -20.86 -13.48 -7.74
N ALA A 60 -21.84 -13.86 -6.94
CA ALA A 60 -23.00 -14.67 -7.35
C ALA A 60 -24.25 -14.18 -6.63
#